data_AF-A0A7C5D735-F1
#
_entry.id   AF-A0A7C5D735-F1
#
_cell.length_a   1.000
_cell.length_b   1.000
_cell.length_c   1.000
_cell.angle_alpha   90.00
_cell.angle_beta   90.00
_cell.angle_gamma   90.00
#
_symmetry.space_group_name_H-M   'P 1'
#
loop_
_entity.id
_entity.type
_entity.pdbx_description
1 polymer ?
#
loop_
_entity_poly.entity_id
_entity_poly.type
_entity_poly.pdbx_seq_one_letter_code
_entity_poly.pdbx_strand_id
1 'polypeptide(L)'
;MREIKTSLYKRRKIGLIVLFVIALLGYIVNRYYPFSPPSYIKPEWRMPMVYFLIAYKVIELGIFYLLFYRKHYLKLLEAQFHTHLLEKFEKNAKRFFFLVPQGSIVFGILSYKLSGEIGYLWLFLTIALSTLLLVNPNKLEER
;
A
#
# COMPACT_ATOMS: atom_id res chain seq x y z
N MET A 1 -8.21 -21.00 -11.91
CA MET A 1 -7.68 -19.63 -12.12
C MET A 1 -8.72 -18.54 -11.87
N ARG A 2 -9.96 -18.70 -12.35
CA ARG A 2 -11.08 -17.78 -12.11
C ARG A 2 -11.32 -17.38 -10.64
N GLU A 3 -11.27 -18.33 -9.69
CA GLU A 3 -11.46 -18.04 -8.25
C GLU A 3 -10.36 -17.12 -7.68
N ILE A 4 -9.10 -17.40 -8.01
CA ILE A 4 -7.94 -16.60 -7.60
C ILE A 4 -8.05 -15.19 -8.17
N LYS A 5 -8.37 -15.08 -9.45
CA LYS A 5 -8.59 -13.78 -10.12
C LYS A 5 -9.66 -12.98 -9.37
N THR A 6 -10.79 -13.62 -9.06
CA THR A 6 -11.90 -13.01 -8.31
C THR A 6 -11.47 -12.57 -6.90
N SER A 7 -10.70 -13.41 -6.19
CA SER A 7 -10.14 -13.11 -4.86
C SER A 7 -9.20 -11.89 -4.90
N LEU A 8 -8.30 -11.81 -5.87
CA LEU A 8 -7.40 -10.67 -6.07
C LEU A 8 -8.16 -9.39 -6.39
N TYR A 9 -9.17 -9.46 -7.27
CA TYR A 9 -10.05 -8.34 -7.58
C TYR A 9 -10.75 -7.81 -6.33
N LYS A 10 -11.34 -8.71 -5.53
CA LYS A 10 -12.04 -8.36 -4.29
C LYS A 10 -11.08 -7.66 -3.31
N ARG A 11 -9.89 -8.22 -3.11
CA ARG A 11 -8.88 -7.67 -2.18
C ARG A 11 -8.37 -6.30 -2.64
N ARG A 12 -8.09 -6.14 -3.93
CA ARG A 12 -7.70 -4.85 -4.51
C ARG A 12 -8.81 -3.81 -4.30
N LYS A 13 -10.06 -4.17 -4.60
CA LYS A 13 -11.22 -3.28 -4.40
C LYS A 13 -11.36 -2.84 -2.94
N ILE A 14 -11.22 -3.76 -1.98
CA ILE A 14 -11.25 -3.44 -0.56
C ILE A 14 -10.13 -2.45 -0.20
N GLY A 15 -8.89 -2.72 -0.63
CA GLY A 15 -7.75 -1.83 -0.39
C GLY A 15 -7.98 -0.42 -0.94
N LEU A 16 -8.51 -0.32 -2.16
CA LEU A 16 -8.85 0.96 -2.79
C LEU A 16 -9.93 1.73 -2.02
N ILE A 17 -11.00 1.05 -1.59
CA ILE A 17 -12.07 1.64 -0.78
C ILE A 17 -11.50 2.17 0.53
N VAL A 18 -10.65 1.39 1.21
CA VAL A 18 -10.01 1.82 2.47
C VAL A 18 -9.16 3.07 2.25
N LEU A 19 -8.33 3.11 1.21
CA LEU A 19 -7.52 4.30 0.88
C LEU A 19 -8.41 5.53 0.62
N PHE A 20 -9.51 5.36 -0.11
CA PHE A 20 -10.45 6.44 -0.39
C PHE A 20 -11.14 6.98 0.87
N VAL A 21 -11.63 6.08 1.74
CA VAL A 21 -12.25 6.46 3.02
C VAL A 21 -11.26 7.23 3.88
N ILE A 22 -10.00 6.78 3.96
CA ILE A 22 -8.97 7.47 4.74
C ILE A 22 -8.62 8.84 4.12
N ALA A 23 -8.56 8.96 2.79
CA ALA A 23 -8.35 10.24 2.12
C ALA A 23 -9.45 11.25 2.47
N LEU A 24 -10.71 10.81 2.44
CA LEU A 24 -11.87 11.62 2.78
C LEU A 24 -11.86 12.04 4.25
N LEU A 25 -11.62 11.09 5.17
CA LEU A 25 -11.49 11.38 6.59
C LEU A 25 -10.34 12.36 6.87
N GLY A 26 -9.19 12.15 6.22
CA GLY A 26 -8.04 13.05 6.33
C GLY A 26 -8.36 14.47 5.87
N TYR A 27 -9.11 14.63 4.77
CA TYR A 27 -9.57 15.93 4.30
C TYR A 27 -10.51 16.61 5.32
N ILE A 28 -11.50 15.89 5.84
CA ILE A 28 -12.44 16.40 6.85
C ILE A 28 -11.68 16.84 8.11
N VAL A 29 -10.80 15.98 8.63
CA VAL A 29 -9.99 16.29 9.82
C VAL A 29 -9.12 17.52 9.56
N ASN A 30 -8.42 17.61 8.43
CA ASN A 30 -7.59 18.76 8.14
C ASN A 30 -8.40 20.07 8.03
N ARG A 31 -9.65 20.01 7.55
CA ARG A 31 -10.51 21.18 7.39
C ARG A 31 -11.05 21.69 8.73
N TYR A 32 -11.47 20.81 9.63
CA TYR A 32 -12.11 21.17 10.90
C TYR A 32 -11.16 21.17 12.10
N TYR A 33 -10.06 20.43 12.02
CA TYR A 33 -9.08 20.23 13.09
C TYR A 33 -7.65 20.36 12.53
N PRO A 34 -7.21 21.58 12.17
CA PRO A 34 -5.87 21.79 11.65
C PRO A 34 -4.82 21.36 12.70
N PHE A 35 -3.93 20.44 12.30
CA PHE A 35 -2.88 19.92 13.16
C PHE A 35 -1.64 20.79 13.12
N SER A 36 -1.12 21.16 14.29
CA SER A 36 0.24 21.72 14.41
C SER A 36 1.26 20.61 14.64
N PRO A 37 2.47 20.71 14.06
CA PRO A 37 3.53 19.75 14.27
C PRO A 37 3.93 19.60 15.76
N PRO A 38 4.39 18.42 16.19
CA PRO A 38 4.73 18.15 17.57
C PRO A 38 5.91 18.99 18.07
N SER A 39 5.77 19.57 19.26
CA SER A 39 6.83 20.36 19.92
C SER A 39 8.02 19.53 20.41
N TYR A 40 7.81 18.24 20.67
CA TYR A 40 8.85 17.34 21.21
C TYR A 40 9.89 16.89 20.17
N ILE A 41 9.63 17.08 18.87
CA ILE A 41 10.65 16.90 17.81
C ILE A 41 11.13 18.28 17.39
N LYS A 42 12.45 18.49 17.46
CA LYS A 42 13.09 19.73 17.01
C LYS A 42 12.71 20.03 15.55
N PRO A 43 12.35 21.27 15.19
CA PRO A 43 11.91 21.64 13.84
C PRO A 43 12.85 21.18 12.72
N GLU A 44 14.15 21.27 12.96
CA GLU A 44 15.23 20.87 12.03
C GLU A 44 15.13 19.41 11.57
N TRP A 45 14.60 18.51 12.41
CA TRP A 45 14.54 17.07 12.15
C TRP A 45 13.20 16.60 11.57
N ARG A 46 12.15 17.43 11.62
CA ARG A 46 10.80 17.01 11.20
C ARG A 46 10.74 16.68 9.72
N MET A 47 11.22 17.59 8.87
CA MET A 47 11.19 17.40 7.41
C MET A 47 12.15 16.30 6.92
N PRO A 48 13.39 16.20 7.44
CA PRO A 48 14.25 15.04 7.17
C PRO A 48 13.59 13.71 7.51
N MET A 49 12.86 13.61 8.63
CA MET A 49 12.11 12.40 8.97
C MET A 49 11.00 12.11 7.95
N VAL A 50 10.25 13.12 7.50
CA VAL A 50 9.23 12.94 6.46
C VAL A 50 9.85 12.39 5.17
N TYR A 51 10.96 12.96 4.71
CA TYR A 51 11.66 12.48 3.51
C TYR A 51 12.21 11.06 3.69
N PHE A 52 12.74 10.74 4.87
CA PHE A 52 13.15 9.37 5.21
C PHE A 52 11.97 8.40 5.13
N LEU A 53 10.80 8.76 5.69
CA LEU A 53 9.60 7.92 5.63
C LEU A 53 9.13 7.69 4.18
N ILE A 54 9.18 8.73 3.34
CA ILE A 54 8.83 8.62 1.91
C ILE A 54 9.78 7.64 1.22
N ALA A 55 11.09 7.86 1.36
CA ALA A 55 12.12 7.02 0.74
C ALA A 55 12.00 5.56 1.20
N TYR A 56 11.87 5.35 2.52
CA TYR A 56 11.64 4.04 3.11
C TYR A 56 10.43 3.35 2.49
N LYS A 57 9.30 4.06 2.36
CA LYS A 57 8.07 3.46 1.86
C LYS A 57 8.14 3.08 0.38
N VAL A 58 8.78 3.92 -0.44
CA VAL A 58 8.99 3.60 -1.86
C VAL A 58 9.85 2.34 -2.00
N ILE A 59 10.94 2.24 -1.23
CA ILE A 59 11.82 1.06 -1.24
C ILE A 59 11.07 -0.19 -0.73
N GLU A 60 10.37 -0.09 0.41
CA GLU A 60 9.59 -1.19 0.99
C GLU A 60 8.56 -1.74 0.00
N LEU A 61 7.79 -0.86 -0.65
CA LEU A 61 6.77 -1.26 -1.62
C LEU A 61 7.38 -1.84 -2.90
N GLY A 62 8.53 -1.32 -3.34
CA GLY A 62 9.30 -1.88 -4.44
C GLY A 62 9.73 -3.33 -4.15
N ILE A 63 10.27 -3.58 -2.95
CA ILE A 63 10.66 -4.92 -2.49
C ILE A 63 9.44 -5.83 -2.40
N PHE A 64 8.34 -5.37 -1.79
CA PHE A 64 7.12 -6.18 -1.69
C PHE A 64 6.54 -6.53 -3.05
N TYR A 65 6.51 -5.58 -3.98
CA TYR A 65 6.07 -5.83 -5.35
C TYR A 65 6.97 -6.86 -6.04
N LEU A 66 8.30 -6.73 -5.93
CA LEU A 66 9.24 -7.70 -6.51
C LEU A 66 9.07 -9.10 -5.92
N LEU A 67 8.94 -9.21 -4.59
CA LEU A 67 8.73 -10.50 -3.93
C LEU A 67 7.39 -11.12 -4.33
N PHE A 68 6.32 -10.33 -4.38
CA PHE A 68 5.00 -10.82 -4.77
C PHE A 68 4.97 -11.25 -6.25
N TYR A 69 5.42 -10.38 -7.16
CA TYR A 69 5.34 -10.59 -8.60
C TYR A 69 6.37 -11.62 -9.09
N ARG A 70 7.64 -11.48 -8.73
CA ARG A 70 8.68 -12.36 -9.27
C ARG A 70 8.68 -13.75 -8.62
N LYS A 71 8.50 -13.81 -7.29
CA LYS A 71 8.68 -15.08 -6.55
C LYS A 71 7.42 -15.94 -6.53
N HIS A 72 6.24 -15.33 -6.54
CA HIS A 72 4.98 -16.05 -6.35
C HIS A 72 4.10 -16.04 -7.59
N TYR A 73 4.01 -14.92 -8.30
CA TYR A 73 3.17 -14.84 -9.50
C TYR A 73 3.76 -15.57 -10.71
N LEU A 74 5.03 -15.34 -11.05
CA LEU A 74 5.69 -16.07 -12.16
C LEU A 74 5.79 -17.57 -11.91
N LYS A 75 6.16 -17.97 -10.69
CA LYS A 75 6.24 -19.41 -10.33
C LYS A 75 4.90 -20.12 -10.39
N LEU A 76 3.79 -19.42 -10.12
CA LEU A 76 2.44 -19.99 -10.24
C LEU A 76 2.04 -20.14 -11.73
N LEU A 77 2.49 -19.24 -12.60
CA LEU A 77 2.28 -19.35 -14.04
C LEU A 77 3.12 -20.46 -14.68
N GLU A 78 4.35 -20.67 -14.19
CA GLU A 78 5.26 -21.71 -14.69
C GLU A 78 4.91 -23.11 -14.15
N ALA A 79 4.43 -23.21 -12.91
CA ALA A 79 4.06 -24.48 -12.30
C ALA A 79 2.58 -24.77 -12.54
N GLN A 80 2.30 -25.66 -13.50
CA GLN A 80 0.95 -26.20 -13.78
C GLN A 80 0.30 -26.84 -12.54
N PHE A 81 -0.32 -26.02 -11.69
CA PHE A 81 -1.28 -26.43 -10.65
C PHE A 81 -0.76 -27.31 -9.51
N HIS A 82 0.43 -27.04 -8.97
CA HIS A 82 0.77 -27.57 -7.64
C HIS A 82 -0.01 -26.81 -6.54
N THR A 83 -0.95 -27.49 -5.88
CA THR A 83 -1.80 -26.97 -4.78
C THR A 83 -1.02 -26.24 -3.68
N HIS A 84 0.17 -26.72 -3.31
CA HIS A 84 1.03 -26.07 -2.32
C HIS A 84 1.56 -24.68 -2.78
N LEU A 85 1.83 -24.49 -4.07
CA LEU A 85 2.27 -23.18 -4.60
C LEU A 85 1.12 -22.17 -4.62
N LEU A 86 -0.09 -22.66 -4.86
CA LEU A 86 -1.33 -21.87 -4.83
C LEU A 86 -1.59 -21.29 -3.43
N GLU A 87 -1.57 -22.14 -2.39
CA GLU A 87 -1.78 -21.69 -1.01
C GLU A 87 -0.72 -20.66 -0.58
N LYS A 88 0.54 -20.88 -0.98
CA LYS A 88 1.63 -19.94 -0.72
C LYS A 88 1.43 -18.62 -1.43
N PHE A 89 0.92 -18.63 -2.68
CA PHE A 89 0.57 -17.42 -3.41
C PHE A 89 -0.56 -16.66 -2.69
N GLU A 90 -1.66 -17.33 -2.33
CA GLU A 90 -2.80 -16.68 -1.68
C GLU A 90 -2.44 -16.04 -0.34
N LYS A 91 -1.63 -16.72 0.48
CA LYS A 91 -1.14 -16.19 1.75
C LYS A 91 -0.33 -14.91 1.55
N ASN A 92 0.53 -14.88 0.54
CA ASN A 92 1.36 -13.70 0.24
C ASN A 92 0.54 -12.59 -0.43
N ALA A 93 -0.44 -12.92 -1.28
CA ALA A 93 -1.39 -11.96 -1.81
C ALA A 93 -2.18 -11.28 -0.67
N LYS A 94 -2.72 -12.05 0.27
CA LYS A 94 -3.42 -11.52 1.44
C LYS A 94 -2.53 -10.55 2.22
N ARG A 95 -1.28 -10.91 2.49
CA ARG A 95 -0.32 -10.05 3.17
C ARG A 95 -0.04 -8.77 2.38
N PHE A 96 0.20 -8.88 1.07
CA PHE A 96 0.46 -7.73 0.20
C PHE A 96 -0.71 -6.73 0.22
N PHE A 97 -1.93 -7.20 -0.06
CA PHE A 97 -3.12 -6.34 -0.10
C PHE A 97 -3.51 -5.75 1.26
N PHE A 98 -2.98 -6.29 2.37
CA PHE A 98 -3.17 -5.75 3.71
C PHE A 98 -2.07 -4.73 4.08
N LEU A 99 -0.80 -5.10 3.88
CA LEU A 99 0.36 -4.30 4.29
C LEU A 99 0.53 -3.03 3.46
N VAL A 100 0.19 -3.08 2.16
CA VAL A 100 0.32 -1.92 1.27
C VAL A 100 -0.57 -0.76 1.74
N PRO A 101 -1.90 -0.93 1.91
CA PRO A 101 -2.74 0.13 2.48
C PRO A 101 -2.33 0.48 3.91
N GLN A 102 -2.21 -0.51 4.80
CA GLN A 102 -1.98 -0.29 6.23
C GLN A 102 -0.71 0.54 6.46
N GLY A 103 0.42 0.10 5.91
CA GLY A 103 1.70 0.78 6.14
C GLY A 103 1.72 2.18 5.52
N SER A 104 1.10 2.38 4.35
CA SER A 104 1.03 3.71 3.75
C SER A 104 0.12 4.66 4.53
N ILE A 105 -0.99 4.18 5.09
CA ILE A 105 -1.86 4.99 5.95
C ILE A 105 -1.10 5.42 7.21
N VAL A 106 -0.41 4.48 7.88
CA VAL A 106 0.36 4.77 9.10
C VAL A 106 1.45 5.81 8.82
N PHE A 107 2.27 5.61 7.79
CA PHE A 107 3.34 6.56 7.47
C PHE A 107 2.82 7.89 6.91
N GLY A 108 1.68 7.88 6.21
CA GLY A 108 1.02 9.09 5.75
C GLY A 108 0.52 9.93 6.92
N ILE A 109 -0.12 9.30 7.91
CA ILE A 109 -0.57 9.99 9.13
C ILE A 109 0.62 10.54 9.92
N LEU A 110 1.68 9.74 10.07
CA LEU A 110 2.91 10.21 10.74
C LEU A 110 3.52 11.40 10.01
N SER A 111 3.63 11.34 8.68
CA SER A 111 4.17 12.43 7.88
C SER A 111 3.30 13.69 7.94
N TYR A 112 1.98 13.54 7.92
CA TYR A 112 1.06 14.65 8.14
C TYR A 112 1.25 15.27 9.52
N LYS A 113 1.37 14.46 10.59
CA LYS A 113 1.61 14.98 11.94
C LYS A 113 2.96 15.68 12.06
N LEU A 114 4.01 15.19 11.41
CA LEU A 114 5.35 15.77 11.47
C LEU A 114 5.46 17.10 10.72
N SER A 115 4.77 17.22 9.59
CA SER A 115 4.83 18.40 8.70
C SER A 115 3.74 19.43 8.98
N GLY A 116 2.57 19.01 9.47
CA GLY A 116 1.35 19.81 9.49
C GLY A 116 0.65 19.89 8.12
N GLU A 117 1.17 19.20 7.09
CA GLU A 117 0.67 19.30 5.73
C GLU A 117 -0.02 18.01 5.27
N ILE A 118 -1.32 18.11 4.99
CA ILE A 118 -2.14 16.97 4.55
C ILE A 118 -1.66 16.37 3.22
N GLY A 119 -0.94 17.16 2.41
CA GLY A 119 -0.35 16.73 1.15
C GLY A 119 0.54 15.50 1.31
N TYR A 120 1.24 15.36 2.45
CA TYR A 120 2.03 14.16 2.72
C TYR A 120 1.16 12.92 2.95
N LEU A 121 0.03 13.02 3.65
CA LEU A 121 -0.90 11.89 3.74
C LEU A 121 -1.35 11.47 2.33
N TRP A 122 -1.76 12.42 1.50
CA TRP A 122 -2.20 12.15 0.14
C TRP A 122 -1.12 11.54 -0.73
N LEU A 123 0.13 11.95 -0.57
CA LEU A 123 1.28 11.34 -1.26
C LEU A 123 1.36 9.84 -0.92
N PHE A 124 1.34 9.48 0.37
CA PHE A 124 1.41 8.07 0.78
C PHE A 124 0.21 7.24 0.29
N LEU A 125 -1.00 7.82 0.30
CA LEU A 125 -2.19 7.16 -0.25
C LEU A 125 -2.08 6.97 -1.76
N THR A 126 -1.49 7.92 -2.48
CA THR A 126 -1.25 7.86 -3.93
C THR A 126 -0.20 6.81 -4.28
N ILE A 127 0.87 6.70 -3.48
CA ILE A 127 1.87 5.65 -3.61
C ILE A 127 1.19 4.27 -3.42
N ALA A 128 0.38 4.10 -2.37
CA ALA A 128 -0.35 2.85 -2.14
C ALA A 128 -1.32 2.51 -3.27
N LEU A 129 -2.08 3.51 -3.74
CA LEU A 129 -2.99 3.39 -4.88
C LEU A 129 -2.24 2.85 -6.11
N SER A 130 -1.10 3.46 -6.43
CA SER A 130 -0.27 3.06 -7.56
C SER A 130 0.22 1.62 -7.42
N THR A 131 0.72 1.24 -6.24
CA THR A 131 1.18 -0.12 -5.94
C THR A 131 0.06 -1.16 -6.06
N LEU A 132 -1.16 -0.84 -5.62
CA LEU A 132 -2.31 -1.74 -5.77
C LEU A 132 -2.76 -1.89 -7.22
N LEU A 133 -2.67 -0.82 -8.03
CA LEU A 133 -3.04 -0.83 -9.44
C LEU A 133 -2.03 -1.58 -10.31
N LEU A 134 -0.74 -1.56 -9.95
CA LEU A 134 0.31 -2.36 -10.61
C LEU A 134 0.02 -3.86 -10.56
N VAL A 135 -0.63 -4.33 -9.49
CA VAL A 135 -1.15 -5.70 -9.43
C VAL A 135 -2.42 -5.79 -10.28
N ASN A 136 -2.24 -6.18 -11.54
CA ASN A 136 -3.33 -6.38 -12.49
C ASN A 136 -3.72 -7.87 -12.56
N PRO A 137 -4.86 -8.28 -11.98
CA PRO A 137 -5.32 -9.68 -12.04
C PRO A 137 -5.75 -10.10 -13.45
N ASN A 138 -5.96 -9.17 -14.39
CA ASN A 138 -6.25 -9.52 -15.78
C ASN A 138 -5.07 -10.14 -16.50
N LYS A 139 -3.83 -9.93 -16.03
CA LYS A 139 -2.65 -10.59 -16.61
C LYS A 139 -2.59 -12.10 -16.29
N LEU A 140 -3.47 -12.60 -15.42
CA LEU A 140 -3.72 -14.03 -15.22
C LEU A 140 -4.71 -14.47 -16.31
N GLU A 141 -4.22 -14.61 -17.53
CA GLU A 141 -5.01 -15.23 -18.60
C GLU A 141 -5.05 -16.74 -18.38
N GLU A 142 -6.23 -17.33 -18.56
CA GLU A 142 -6.42 -18.77 -18.68
C GLU A 142 -5.78 -19.17 -20.04
N ARG A 143 -4.55 -19.65 -20.00
CA ARG A 143 -4.03 -20.50 -21.08
C ARG A 143 -4.31 -21.95 -20.71
#